data_AF-A0A7C7PVG8-F1
#
_entry.id   AF-A0A7C7PVG8-F1
#
_cell.length_a   1.000
_cell.length_b   1.000
_cell.length_c   1.000
_cell.angle_alpha   90.00
_cell.angle_beta   90.00
_cell.angle_gamma   90.00
#
_symmetry.space_group_name_H-M   'P 1'
#
loop_
_entity.id
_entity.type
_entity.pdbx_description
1 polymer ?
#
loop_
_entity_poly.entity_id
_entity_poly.type
_entity_poly.pdbx_seq_one_letter_code
_entity_poly.pdbx_strand_id
1 'polypeptide(L)'
;MSAWKWLAITIIVVGGLVLRLLGIQWGLPDEWHAFSYHPDEVTIALCALSLDIFSLRMNPHFFNYGSLFIYLVYFASLFAQGWGLLNLNVPQAMWLTWWSKLHLIGRVLNAFIGTATIGVVFWASRMAYGDLAALIASFLLALIPLHVQHSHFMTVDVSLAFWTMMSLGYALYAVRIDDAEPRRKPRVIRLLALSGFMGGLAIGTKYGVAVALGFTWIVTVMLVAQTYADKWANGESYRVHIDYKSALKLLSITAVACIVGFLVACPYSILSWHEFIAGVGYEAKHVRTGHGELFMNTGNGHWYHLTVNLPAALGLPLLALALAGVAWAVYQREREDLVLLTFVAVYFVFVGSFKVRFVRYLMPIIPPLAIFAGRLTAVVITQCRPSNIRINCKRFVMWVGAVIALIGIMGYTACYAIAIVRVMMQPDARDVAAEWVRGEIPIGSTIAIANEPWFYTSPVKPLKAGPHAPLLKLPFPTSAHLKEVNYHLKAIWFDLKALQQLQPAGYIISSFEYRELVRLRIPKVLQMLRELERMRNERLLIRRDFYNPFELFGIRFGPSFIPHDMMYTNPVVRVYLFRWRDKYESQ
;
A
#
# COMPACT_ATOMS: atom_id res chain seq x y z
N MET A 1 -19.18 7.15 25.89
CA MET A 1 -17.94 6.35 25.93
C MET A 1 -17.18 6.76 27.18
N SER A 2 -16.63 5.83 27.94
CA SER A 2 -15.86 6.16 29.16
C SER A 2 -14.55 6.89 28.82
N ALA A 3 -14.02 7.67 29.75
CA ALA A 3 -12.77 8.43 29.57
C ALA A 3 -11.58 7.54 29.16
N TRP A 4 -11.45 6.34 29.74
CA TRP A 4 -10.37 5.41 29.40
C TRP A 4 -10.43 4.92 27.95
N LYS A 5 -11.63 4.78 27.36
CA LYS A 5 -11.77 4.35 25.95
C LYS A 5 -11.31 5.45 25.01
N TRP A 6 -11.59 6.72 25.34
CA TRP A 6 -11.08 7.86 24.60
C TRP A 6 -9.55 7.92 24.69
N LEU A 7 -9.00 7.76 25.89
CA LEU A 7 -7.55 7.69 26.07
C LEU A 7 -6.93 6.54 25.26
N ALA A 8 -7.53 5.36 25.26
CA ALA A 8 -7.04 4.21 24.51
C ALA A 8 -7.00 4.47 22.99
N ILE A 9 -8.07 5.01 22.40
CA ILE A 9 -8.06 5.34 20.96
C ILE A 9 -7.06 6.46 20.65
N THR A 10 -6.90 7.45 21.53
CA THR A 10 -5.88 8.48 21.36
C THR A 10 -4.47 7.88 21.34
N ILE A 11 -4.15 6.97 22.27
CA ILE A 11 -2.85 6.26 22.28
C ILE A 11 -2.65 5.46 20.99
N ILE A 12 -3.68 4.74 20.53
CA ILE A 12 -3.62 3.96 19.29
C ILE A 12 -3.34 4.87 18.08
N VAL A 13 -4.06 6.00 17.97
CA VAL A 13 -3.89 6.97 16.87
C VAL A 13 -2.52 7.63 16.91
N VAL A 14 -2.07 8.07 18.09
CA VAL A 14 -0.74 8.70 18.25
C VAL A 14 0.37 7.70 17.99
N GLY A 15 0.29 6.49 18.54
CA GLY A 15 1.26 5.42 18.25
C GLY A 15 1.29 5.04 16.77
N GLY A 16 0.12 4.97 16.14
CA GLY A 16 -0.02 4.74 14.71
C GLY A 16 0.61 5.85 13.86
N LEU A 17 0.50 7.11 14.28
CA LEU A 17 1.16 8.25 13.63
C LEU A 17 2.68 8.17 13.79
N VAL A 18 3.17 7.94 15.01
CA VAL A 18 4.61 7.81 15.29
C VAL A 18 5.23 6.73 14.42
N LEU A 19 4.61 5.55 14.32
CA LEU A 19 5.09 4.47 13.45
C LEU A 19 5.13 4.83 11.96
N ARG A 20 4.31 5.79 11.50
CA ARG A 20 4.25 6.25 10.11
C ARG A 20 5.19 7.44 9.81
N LEU A 21 5.69 8.10 10.85
CA LEU A 21 6.63 9.23 10.74
C LEU A 21 8.08 8.79 10.97
N LEU A 22 8.31 7.74 11.77
CA LEU A 22 9.65 7.18 11.96
C LEU A 22 10.18 6.59 10.64
N GLY A 23 11.36 7.02 10.18
CA GLY A 23 11.91 6.56 8.91
C GLY A 23 11.23 7.16 7.66
N ILE A 24 10.38 8.18 7.80
CA ILE A 24 9.69 8.82 6.66
C ILE A 24 10.62 9.47 5.62
N GLN A 25 11.86 9.74 6.01
CA GLN A 25 12.92 10.27 5.14
C GLN A 25 13.62 9.21 4.29
N TRP A 26 13.27 7.93 4.46
CA TRP A 26 13.89 6.81 3.76
C TRP A 26 13.96 7.03 2.23
N GLY A 27 15.16 6.93 1.65
CA GLY A 27 15.35 7.00 0.19
C GLY A 27 14.83 8.29 -0.45
N LEU A 28 14.82 9.41 0.30
CA LEU A 28 14.60 10.74 -0.26
C LEU A 28 15.85 11.19 -1.03
N PRO A 29 15.69 11.93 -2.14
CA PRO A 29 16.82 12.44 -2.90
C PRO A 29 17.87 13.13 -2.03
N ASP A 30 19.14 12.86 -2.29
CA ASP A 30 20.29 13.49 -1.66
C ASP A 30 21.46 13.60 -2.64
N GLU A 31 22.60 14.13 -2.18
CA GLU A 31 23.79 14.38 -3.01
C GLU A 31 24.31 13.13 -3.74
N TRP A 32 23.97 11.94 -3.24
CA TRP A 32 24.35 10.66 -3.78
C TRP A 32 23.28 10.00 -4.64
N HIS A 33 22.01 10.42 -4.57
CA HIS A 33 20.96 9.91 -5.45
C HIS A 33 19.89 10.97 -5.74
N ALA A 34 19.68 11.27 -7.02
CA ALA A 34 18.82 12.38 -7.45
C ALA A 34 17.31 12.11 -7.37
N PHE A 35 16.90 10.86 -7.12
CA PHE A 35 15.51 10.42 -7.24
C PHE A 35 15.09 9.61 -6.03
N SER A 36 13.81 9.68 -5.68
CA SER A 36 13.27 8.81 -4.64
C SER A 36 13.44 7.33 -5.01
N TYR A 37 13.73 6.50 -4.02
CA TYR A 37 13.75 5.06 -4.17
C TYR A 37 12.39 4.38 -4.38
N HIS A 38 11.29 5.15 -4.31
CA HIS A 38 9.98 4.67 -4.69
C HIS A 38 9.65 5.03 -6.16
N PRO A 39 9.27 4.05 -7.02
CA PRO A 39 9.07 4.29 -8.46
C PRO A 39 8.01 5.35 -8.80
N ASP A 40 6.90 5.37 -8.04
CA ASP A 40 5.72 6.15 -8.42
C ASP A 40 5.72 7.58 -7.87
N GLU A 41 6.61 7.89 -6.90
CA GLU A 41 6.58 9.19 -6.21
C GLU A 41 6.99 10.33 -7.13
N VAL A 42 7.96 10.09 -8.02
CA VAL A 42 8.41 11.09 -9.01
C VAL A 42 7.26 11.45 -9.95
N THR A 43 6.47 10.48 -10.41
CA THR A 43 5.31 10.73 -11.28
C THR A 43 4.29 11.63 -10.59
N ILE A 44 3.94 11.33 -9.33
CA ILE A 44 2.97 12.14 -8.56
C ILE A 44 3.52 13.54 -8.31
N ALA A 45 4.80 13.67 -7.98
CA ALA A 45 5.45 14.97 -7.83
C ALA A 45 5.34 15.79 -9.14
N LEU A 46 5.76 15.23 -10.28
CA LEU A 46 5.72 15.93 -11.57
C LEU A 46 4.29 16.38 -11.93
N CYS A 47 3.28 15.52 -11.69
CA CYS A 47 1.89 15.87 -11.94
C CYS A 47 1.35 16.94 -10.97
N ALA A 48 1.82 16.97 -9.72
CA ALA A 48 1.43 18.02 -8.78
C ALA A 48 2.07 19.37 -9.15
N LEU A 49 3.27 19.35 -9.74
CA LEU A 49 4.00 20.55 -10.16
C LEU A 49 3.50 21.18 -11.46
N SER A 50 2.79 20.42 -12.30
CA SER A 50 2.13 20.99 -13.46
C SER A 50 0.87 21.78 -13.11
N LEU A 51 0.40 21.71 -11.85
CA LEU A 51 -0.81 22.38 -11.39
C LEU A 51 -0.54 23.80 -10.91
N ASP A 52 -1.47 24.70 -11.22
CA ASP A 52 -1.48 26.08 -10.79
C ASP A 52 -2.93 26.57 -10.65
N ILE A 53 -3.42 26.64 -9.41
CA ILE A 53 -4.78 27.07 -9.10
C ILE A 53 -5.00 28.56 -9.43
N PHE A 54 -3.97 29.40 -9.33
CA PHE A 54 -4.09 30.84 -9.54
C PHE A 54 -4.24 31.18 -11.03
N SER A 55 -3.66 30.35 -11.91
CA SER A 55 -3.88 30.42 -13.35
C SER A 55 -4.99 29.48 -13.85
N LEU A 56 -5.71 28.80 -12.95
CA LEU A 56 -6.71 27.76 -13.27
C LEU A 56 -6.19 26.59 -14.14
N ARG A 57 -4.88 26.32 -14.09
CA ARG A 57 -4.26 25.16 -14.76
C ARG A 57 -4.28 23.98 -13.80
N MET A 58 -5.43 23.32 -13.69
CA MET A 58 -5.63 22.23 -12.72
C MET A 58 -5.70 20.84 -13.38
N ASN A 59 -5.37 20.69 -14.67
CA ASN A 59 -5.30 19.38 -15.33
C ASN A 59 -3.95 18.70 -15.01
N PRO A 60 -3.92 17.51 -14.39
CA PRO A 60 -2.67 16.79 -14.16
C PRO A 60 -2.07 16.18 -15.45
N HIS A 61 -2.83 16.12 -16.55
CA HIS A 61 -2.45 15.47 -17.82
C HIS A 61 -2.02 14.00 -17.67
N PHE A 62 -2.46 13.37 -16.56
CA PHE A 62 -2.13 12.02 -16.17
C PHE A 62 -3.34 11.38 -15.47
N PHE A 63 -3.88 10.32 -16.08
CA PHE A 63 -5.15 9.71 -15.66
C PHE A 63 -5.06 8.19 -15.42
N ASN A 64 -3.87 7.61 -15.30
CA ASN A 64 -3.70 6.21 -14.89
C ASN A 64 -4.28 5.96 -13.48
N TYR A 65 -4.26 6.97 -12.63
CA TYR A 65 -5.10 7.02 -11.43
C TYR A 65 -5.88 8.32 -11.44
N GLY A 66 -6.88 8.43 -10.56
CA GLY A 66 -7.68 9.65 -10.48
C GLY A 66 -6.91 10.80 -9.85
N SER A 67 -7.38 12.03 -10.05
CA SER A 67 -6.63 13.25 -9.73
C SER A 67 -6.61 13.62 -8.24
N LEU A 68 -7.44 13.01 -7.39
CA LEU A 68 -7.66 13.49 -6.01
C LEU A 68 -6.35 13.56 -5.20
N PHE A 69 -5.57 12.49 -5.21
CA PHE A 69 -4.33 12.45 -4.42
C PHE A 69 -3.28 13.44 -4.95
N ILE A 70 -3.23 13.64 -6.27
CA ILE A 70 -2.34 14.64 -6.90
C ILE A 70 -2.74 16.04 -6.40
N TYR A 71 -4.04 16.35 -6.37
CA TYR A 71 -4.53 17.61 -5.81
C TYR A 71 -4.21 17.77 -4.33
N LEU A 72 -4.38 16.71 -3.52
CA LEU A 72 -4.03 16.76 -2.10
C LEU A 72 -2.55 17.07 -1.89
N VAL A 73 -1.65 16.46 -2.68
CA VAL A 73 -0.21 16.76 -2.65
C VAL A 73 0.07 18.20 -3.07
N TYR A 74 -0.58 18.69 -4.12
CA TYR A 74 -0.47 20.08 -4.56
C TYR A 74 -0.91 21.08 -3.49
N PHE A 75 -2.09 20.90 -2.89
CA PHE A 75 -2.57 21.78 -1.82
C PHE A 75 -1.74 21.68 -0.54
N ALA A 76 -1.22 20.50 -0.20
CA ALA A 76 -0.26 20.36 0.91
C ALA A 76 1.04 21.13 0.62
N SER A 77 1.48 21.15 -0.64
CA SER A 77 2.66 21.91 -1.07
C SER A 77 2.43 23.42 -1.02
N LEU A 78 1.24 23.89 -1.43
CA LEU A 78 0.83 25.29 -1.27
C LEU A 78 0.76 25.71 0.20
N PHE A 79 0.20 24.86 1.07
CA PHE A 79 0.16 25.13 2.50
C PHE A 79 1.58 25.20 3.09
N ALA A 80 2.45 24.26 2.71
CA ALA A 80 3.86 24.28 3.09
C ALA A 80 4.60 25.53 2.59
N GLN A 81 4.21 26.06 1.43
CA GLN A 81 4.71 27.34 0.93
C GLN A 81 4.29 28.52 1.81
N GLY A 82 3.03 28.58 2.22
CA GLY A 82 2.54 29.63 3.13
C GLY A 82 3.26 29.64 4.49
N TRP A 83 3.74 28.49 4.95
CA TRP A 83 4.53 28.34 6.18
C TRP A 83 6.05 28.48 5.98
N GLY A 84 6.52 28.77 4.75
CA GLY A 84 7.95 28.90 4.44
C GLY A 84 8.75 27.59 4.45
N LEU A 85 8.09 26.43 4.48
CA LEU A 85 8.74 25.11 4.46
C LEU A 85 9.20 24.72 3.05
N LEU A 86 8.43 25.17 2.06
CA LEU A 86 8.68 25.02 0.63
C LEU A 86 8.57 26.40 -0.03
N ASN A 87 9.18 26.59 -1.19
CA ASN A 87 8.89 27.74 -2.05
C ASN A 87 8.54 27.13 -3.40
N LEU A 88 7.46 27.54 -4.07
CA LEU A 88 7.06 27.01 -5.38
C LEU A 88 7.40 27.99 -6.54
N ASN A 89 7.85 29.21 -6.21
CA ASN A 89 8.00 30.32 -7.16
C ASN A 89 9.40 30.46 -7.75
N VAL A 90 10.34 29.58 -7.43
CA VAL A 90 11.71 29.66 -7.96
C VAL A 90 11.81 28.67 -9.13
N PRO A 91 12.73 28.87 -10.10
CA PRO A 91 13.11 27.85 -11.09
C PRO A 91 13.82 26.65 -10.41
N GLN A 92 13.10 25.97 -9.52
CA GLN A 92 13.58 25.02 -8.50
C GLN A 92 13.65 23.59 -8.96
N ALA A 93 13.15 23.29 -10.15
CA ALA A 93 13.24 21.96 -10.74
C ALA A 93 14.71 21.46 -10.78
N MET A 94 15.67 22.39 -10.66
CA MET A 94 17.10 22.16 -10.59
C MET A 94 17.70 21.86 -9.19
N TRP A 95 16.99 22.05 -8.07
CA TRP A 95 17.56 21.91 -6.71
C TRP A 95 17.12 20.63 -6.00
N LEU A 96 18.10 19.81 -5.63
CA LEU A 96 17.90 18.51 -5.00
C LEU A 96 17.15 18.57 -3.65
N THR A 97 17.52 19.51 -2.78
CA THR A 97 16.90 19.68 -1.46
C THR A 97 15.42 20.04 -1.55
N TRP A 98 15.02 20.69 -2.65
CA TRP A 98 13.63 21.01 -2.91
C TRP A 98 12.82 19.76 -3.28
N TRP A 99 13.38 18.87 -4.11
CA TRP A 99 12.76 17.58 -4.44
C TRP A 99 12.55 16.71 -3.20
N SER A 100 13.55 16.64 -2.30
CA SER A 100 13.43 15.92 -1.03
C SER A 100 12.32 16.48 -0.15
N LYS A 101 12.19 17.81 -0.07
CA LYS A 101 11.12 18.49 0.68
C LYS A 101 9.74 18.22 0.10
N LEU A 102 9.58 18.29 -1.23
CA LEU A 102 8.30 18.02 -1.90
C LEU A 102 7.83 16.58 -1.62
N HIS A 103 8.70 15.59 -1.79
CA HIS A 103 8.39 14.20 -1.46
C HIS A 103 8.05 14.04 0.03
N LEU A 104 8.82 14.67 0.92
CA LEU A 104 8.55 14.62 2.36
C LEU A 104 7.17 15.18 2.70
N ILE A 105 6.74 16.30 2.10
CA ILE A 105 5.42 16.90 2.30
C ILE A 105 4.32 15.90 1.90
N GLY A 106 4.43 15.30 0.71
CA GLY A 106 3.44 14.32 0.25
C GLY A 106 3.44 13.04 1.08
N ARG A 107 4.59 12.59 1.59
CA ARG A 107 4.68 11.45 2.53
C ARG A 107 4.06 11.77 3.87
N VAL A 108 4.32 12.95 4.44
CA VAL A 108 3.70 13.41 5.70
C VAL A 108 2.18 13.48 5.56
N LEU A 109 1.69 14.05 4.45
CA LEU A 109 0.27 14.04 4.11
C LEU A 109 -0.29 12.60 4.11
N ASN A 110 0.38 11.67 3.42
CA ASN A 110 -0.11 10.29 3.34
C ASN A 110 -0.01 9.54 4.69
N ALA A 111 0.98 9.86 5.53
CA ALA A 111 1.09 9.36 6.90
C ALA A 111 -0.08 9.84 7.77
N PHE A 112 -0.51 11.10 7.62
CA PHE A 112 -1.70 11.62 8.28
C PHE A 112 -2.99 10.97 7.75
N ILE A 113 -3.13 10.78 6.43
CA ILE A 113 -4.27 10.06 5.85
C ILE A 113 -4.31 8.62 6.37
N GLY A 114 -3.17 7.93 6.38
CA GLY A 114 -3.08 6.57 6.89
C GLY A 114 -3.37 6.46 8.39
N THR A 115 -3.02 7.48 9.16
CA THR A 115 -3.38 7.60 10.58
C THR A 115 -4.88 7.90 10.73
N ALA A 116 -5.45 8.77 9.91
CA ALA A 116 -6.88 9.08 9.91
C ALA A 116 -7.71 7.82 9.61
N THR A 117 -7.23 6.91 8.75
CA THR A 117 -7.88 5.62 8.48
C THR A 117 -8.06 4.78 9.76
N ILE A 118 -7.16 4.89 10.75
CA ILE A 118 -7.31 4.25 12.07
C ILE A 118 -8.55 4.79 12.80
N GLY A 119 -8.74 6.11 12.77
CA GLY A 119 -9.91 6.78 13.34
C GLY A 119 -11.20 6.40 12.62
N VAL A 120 -11.16 6.29 11.28
CA VAL A 120 -12.31 5.85 10.48
C VAL A 120 -12.68 4.39 10.77
N VAL A 121 -11.70 3.49 10.91
CA VAL A 121 -11.94 2.10 11.31
C VAL A 121 -12.54 2.04 12.70
N PHE A 122 -12.01 2.81 13.65
CA PHE A 122 -12.59 2.89 14.99
C PHE A 122 -14.04 3.34 14.93
N TRP A 123 -14.33 4.43 14.22
CA TRP A 123 -15.68 4.97 14.06
C TRP A 123 -16.62 3.93 13.42
N ALA A 124 -16.29 3.41 12.24
CA ALA A 124 -17.13 2.46 11.52
C ALA A 124 -17.36 1.15 12.31
N SER A 125 -16.29 0.59 12.89
CA SER A 125 -16.38 -0.64 13.69
C SER A 125 -17.19 -0.43 14.97
N ARG A 126 -17.07 0.73 15.61
CA ARG A 126 -17.83 1.06 16.82
C ARG A 126 -19.32 1.09 16.54
N MET A 127 -19.70 1.65 15.40
CA MET A 127 -21.11 1.74 15.00
C MET A 127 -21.68 0.37 14.65
N ALA A 128 -20.89 -0.49 14.00
CA ALA A 128 -21.32 -1.81 13.60
C ALA A 128 -21.33 -2.82 14.76
N TYR A 129 -20.25 -2.86 15.56
CA TYR A 129 -19.95 -3.97 16.46
C TYR A 129 -19.60 -3.55 17.90
N GLY A 130 -19.65 -2.25 18.20
CA GLY A 130 -19.43 -1.71 19.55
C GLY A 130 -17.98 -1.36 19.89
N ASP A 131 -17.79 -0.76 21.06
CA ASP A 131 -16.53 -0.10 21.45
C ASP A 131 -15.31 -1.06 21.49
N LEU A 132 -15.48 -2.29 21.98
CA LEU A 132 -14.36 -3.23 22.14
C LEU A 132 -13.83 -3.70 20.77
N ALA A 133 -14.74 -4.07 19.86
CA ALA A 133 -14.39 -4.44 18.49
C ALA A 133 -13.67 -3.29 17.79
N ALA A 134 -14.12 -2.05 18.02
CA ALA A 134 -13.53 -0.85 17.46
C ALA A 134 -12.10 -0.58 17.95
N LEU A 135 -11.86 -0.67 19.27
CA LEU A 135 -10.53 -0.49 19.85
C LEU A 135 -9.56 -1.55 19.31
N ILE A 136 -10.01 -2.80 19.20
CA ILE A 136 -9.16 -3.88 18.67
C ILE A 136 -8.90 -3.68 17.18
N ALA A 137 -9.93 -3.42 16.37
CA ALA A 137 -9.78 -3.23 14.92
C ALA A 137 -8.85 -2.05 14.58
N SER A 138 -8.99 -0.94 15.30
CA SER A 138 -8.13 0.23 15.13
C SER A 138 -6.69 -0.04 15.59
N PHE A 139 -6.49 -0.74 16.71
CA PHE A 139 -5.16 -1.16 17.15
C PHE A 139 -4.48 -2.09 16.12
N LEU A 140 -5.21 -3.07 15.58
CA LEU A 140 -4.70 -3.95 14.54
C LEU A 140 -4.32 -3.14 13.29
N LEU A 141 -5.20 -2.28 12.78
CA LEU A 141 -4.89 -1.44 11.61
C LEU A 141 -3.67 -0.52 11.84
N ALA A 142 -3.52 0.03 13.05
CA ALA A 142 -2.37 0.86 13.40
C ALA A 142 -1.04 0.13 13.19
N LEU A 143 -1.06 -1.20 13.34
CA LEU A 143 0.10 -2.10 13.30
C LEU A 143 0.18 -2.96 12.03
N ILE A 144 -0.78 -2.92 11.09
CA ILE A 144 -0.71 -3.79 9.90
C ILE A 144 0.52 -3.42 9.06
N PRO A 145 1.48 -4.34 8.84
CA PRO A 145 2.76 -4.06 8.18
C PRO A 145 2.61 -3.38 6.82
N LEU A 146 1.71 -3.88 5.96
CA LEU A 146 1.45 -3.27 4.64
C LEU A 146 0.99 -1.82 4.75
N HIS A 147 0.03 -1.57 5.65
CA HIS A 147 -0.55 -0.25 5.79
C HIS A 147 0.44 0.73 6.40
N VAL A 148 1.27 0.29 7.35
CA VAL A 148 2.37 1.10 7.90
C VAL A 148 3.37 1.45 6.80
N GLN A 149 3.90 0.46 6.07
CA GLN A 149 4.91 0.70 5.02
C GLN A 149 4.41 1.67 3.94
N HIS A 150 3.24 1.41 3.35
CA HIS A 150 2.71 2.26 2.28
C HIS A 150 2.26 3.64 2.75
N SER A 151 2.05 3.87 4.06
CA SER A 151 1.81 5.21 4.60
C SER A 151 3.05 6.11 4.53
N HIS A 152 4.25 5.53 4.35
CA HIS A 152 5.50 6.27 4.19
C HIS A 152 5.77 6.71 2.74
N PHE A 153 4.93 6.30 1.78
CA PHE A 153 5.12 6.65 0.37
C PHE A 153 4.07 7.66 -0.07
N MET A 154 4.47 8.68 -0.83
CA MET A 154 3.58 9.62 -1.50
C MET A 154 2.89 8.92 -2.68
N THR A 155 1.89 8.09 -2.37
CA THR A 155 1.18 7.22 -3.31
C THR A 155 -0.31 7.16 -3.01
N VAL A 156 -1.11 6.78 -4.01
CA VAL A 156 -2.57 6.84 -3.96
C VAL A 156 -3.23 5.76 -3.09
N ASP A 157 -2.53 4.66 -2.76
CA ASP A 157 -3.18 3.44 -2.25
C ASP A 157 -3.74 3.60 -0.82
N VAL A 158 -3.05 4.33 0.06
CA VAL A 158 -3.51 4.58 1.44
C VAL A 158 -4.70 5.56 1.43
N SER A 159 -4.64 6.61 0.59
CA SER A 159 -5.77 7.52 0.35
C SER A 159 -6.99 6.79 -0.20
N LEU A 160 -6.80 5.86 -1.13
CA LEU A 160 -7.89 5.03 -1.65
C LEU A 160 -8.58 4.24 -0.53
N ALA A 161 -7.81 3.60 0.34
CA ALA A 161 -8.35 2.84 1.47
C ALA A 161 -9.08 3.72 2.49
N PHE A 162 -8.58 4.93 2.75
CA PHE A 162 -9.25 5.92 3.60
C PHE A 162 -10.65 6.28 3.06
N TRP A 163 -10.75 6.75 1.82
CA TRP A 163 -12.03 7.17 1.22
C TRP A 163 -13.00 5.99 1.05
N THR A 164 -12.48 4.82 0.70
CA THR A 164 -13.26 3.58 0.64
C THR A 164 -13.83 3.24 2.01
N MET A 165 -13.01 3.27 3.06
CA MET A 165 -13.47 2.94 4.41
C MET A 165 -14.46 3.98 4.95
N MET A 166 -14.32 5.27 4.60
CA MET A 166 -15.31 6.30 4.89
C MET A 166 -16.66 5.99 4.23
N SER A 167 -16.64 5.61 2.94
CA SER A 167 -17.84 5.19 2.22
C SER A 167 -18.52 4.00 2.89
N LEU A 168 -17.75 2.96 3.24
CA LEU A 168 -18.25 1.78 3.95
C LEU A 168 -18.77 2.11 5.35
N GLY A 169 -18.12 3.00 6.10
CA GLY A 169 -18.57 3.41 7.43
C GLY A 169 -19.93 4.11 7.40
N TYR A 170 -20.19 4.97 6.41
CA TYR A 170 -21.52 5.56 6.23
C TYR A 170 -22.57 4.52 5.80
N ALA A 171 -22.21 3.54 4.96
CA ALA A 171 -23.10 2.45 4.58
C ALA A 171 -23.47 1.56 5.80
N LEU A 172 -22.46 1.22 6.62
CA LEU A 172 -22.63 0.51 7.89
C LEU A 172 -23.55 1.27 8.85
N TYR A 173 -23.38 2.59 8.94
CA TYR A 173 -24.27 3.38 9.77
C TYR A 173 -25.71 3.37 9.23
N ALA A 174 -25.89 3.47 7.92
CA ALA A 174 -27.22 3.48 7.31
C ALA A 174 -28.04 2.22 7.64
N VAL A 175 -27.40 1.04 7.68
CA VAL A 175 -28.09 -0.24 7.99
C VAL A 175 -28.36 -0.46 9.49
N ARG A 176 -27.66 0.27 10.36
CA ARG A 176 -27.77 0.16 11.83
C ARG A 176 -28.88 1.03 12.43
N ILE A 177 -29.34 2.05 11.70
CA ILE A 177 -30.39 2.96 12.18
C ILE A 177 -31.66 2.16 12.48
N ASP A 178 -32.21 2.37 13.68
CA ASP A 178 -33.42 1.71 14.14
C ASP A 178 -34.64 2.19 13.34
N ASP A 179 -35.53 1.25 13.00
CA ASP A 179 -36.79 1.54 12.32
C ASP A 179 -37.71 2.44 13.17
N ALA A 180 -37.59 2.37 14.50
CA ALA A 180 -38.31 3.21 15.44
C ALA A 180 -37.78 4.64 15.56
N GLU A 181 -36.63 4.97 14.96
CA GLU A 181 -35.97 6.27 15.17
C GLU A 181 -36.75 7.41 14.49
N PRO A 182 -37.11 8.48 15.24
CA PRO A 182 -37.69 9.68 14.65
C PRO A 182 -36.74 10.26 13.59
N ARG A 183 -37.26 10.56 12.40
CA ARG A 183 -36.47 11.06 11.25
C ARG A 183 -35.46 10.04 10.67
N ARG A 184 -35.70 8.72 10.82
CA ARG A 184 -34.94 7.67 10.11
C ARG A 184 -34.75 7.97 8.63
N LYS A 185 -35.84 8.21 7.89
CA LYS A 185 -35.81 8.41 6.43
C LYS A 185 -34.82 9.50 5.98
N PRO A 186 -34.90 10.76 6.46
CA PRO A 186 -33.93 11.78 6.06
C PRO A 186 -32.51 11.50 6.54
N ARG A 187 -32.32 10.83 7.69
CA ARG A 187 -30.98 10.45 8.19
C ARG A 187 -30.32 9.40 7.29
N VAL A 188 -31.04 8.34 6.96
CA VAL A 188 -30.61 7.29 6.02
C VAL A 188 -30.25 7.88 4.66
N ILE A 189 -31.10 8.76 4.11
CA ILE A 189 -30.84 9.43 2.83
C ILE A 189 -29.51 10.20 2.89
N ARG A 190 -29.27 10.97 3.96
CA ARG A 190 -28.01 11.70 4.14
C ARG A 190 -26.82 10.77 4.24
N LEU A 191 -26.91 9.68 4.99
CA LEU A 191 -25.80 8.72 5.13
C LEU A 191 -25.48 8.01 3.82
N LEU A 192 -26.50 7.62 3.04
CA LEU A 192 -26.30 7.00 1.74
C LEU A 192 -25.72 8.00 0.72
N ALA A 193 -26.17 9.26 0.75
CA ALA A 193 -25.54 10.32 -0.05
C ALA A 193 -24.07 10.54 0.35
N LEU A 194 -23.76 10.59 1.64
CA LEU A 194 -22.38 10.70 2.12
C LEU A 194 -21.54 9.46 1.74
N SER A 195 -22.10 8.26 1.85
CA SER A 195 -21.45 7.01 1.42
C SER A 195 -21.12 7.06 -0.07
N GLY A 196 -22.09 7.46 -0.90
CA GLY A 196 -21.91 7.69 -2.33
C GLY A 196 -20.80 8.70 -2.61
N PHE A 197 -20.89 9.90 -2.03
CA PHE A 197 -19.92 10.98 -2.22
C PHE A 197 -18.49 10.55 -1.85
N MET A 198 -18.29 9.92 -0.70
CA MET A 198 -16.97 9.40 -0.29
C MET A 198 -16.49 8.28 -1.21
N GLY A 199 -17.40 7.45 -1.73
CA GLY A 199 -17.06 6.46 -2.75
C GLY A 199 -16.64 7.09 -4.07
N GLY A 200 -17.26 8.19 -4.46
CA GLY A 200 -16.83 9.02 -5.59
C GLY A 200 -15.40 9.53 -5.41
N LEU A 201 -15.06 10.04 -4.23
CA LEU A 201 -13.68 10.45 -3.89
C LEU A 201 -12.69 9.26 -3.95
N ALA A 202 -13.11 8.07 -3.51
CA ALA A 202 -12.30 6.85 -3.60
C ALA A 202 -12.03 6.46 -5.06
N ILE A 203 -13.07 6.43 -5.91
CA ILE A 203 -12.96 6.15 -7.34
C ILE A 203 -12.08 7.20 -8.03
N GLY A 204 -12.23 8.48 -7.65
CA GLY A 204 -11.41 9.59 -8.11
C GLY A 204 -9.99 9.63 -7.51
N THR A 205 -9.65 8.72 -6.61
CA THR A 205 -8.26 8.41 -6.20
C THR A 205 -7.73 7.26 -7.05
N LYS A 206 -8.49 6.17 -7.18
CA LYS A 206 -8.16 5.02 -8.02
C LYS A 206 -9.43 4.25 -8.39
N TYR A 207 -9.61 3.99 -9.68
CA TYR A 207 -10.89 3.52 -10.23
C TYR A 207 -11.31 2.11 -9.77
N GLY A 208 -10.36 1.28 -9.33
CA GLY A 208 -10.55 -0.16 -9.10
C GLY A 208 -11.59 -0.54 -8.02
N VAL A 209 -12.02 0.38 -7.17
CA VAL A 209 -13.03 0.12 -6.13
C VAL A 209 -14.48 0.31 -6.60
N ALA A 210 -14.69 0.88 -7.79
CA ALA A 210 -16.02 1.27 -8.28
C ALA A 210 -17.04 0.11 -8.28
N VAL A 211 -16.62 -1.05 -8.81
CA VAL A 211 -17.48 -2.24 -8.89
C VAL A 211 -17.87 -2.73 -7.49
N ALA A 212 -16.89 -2.88 -6.60
CA ALA A 212 -17.13 -3.38 -5.24
C ALA A 212 -18.03 -2.44 -4.42
N LEU A 213 -17.83 -1.12 -4.52
CA LEU A 213 -18.69 -0.14 -3.87
C LEU A 213 -20.12 -0.16 -4.43
N GLY A 214 -20.28 -0.27 -5.75
CA GLY A 214 -21.59 -0.36 -6.40
C GLY A 214 -22.42 -1.54 -5.87
N PHE A 215 -21.84 -2.74 -5.85
CA PHE A 215 -22.50 -3.92 -5.26
C PHE A 215 -22.78 -3.75 -3.77
N THR A 216 -21.86 -3.15 -3.02
CA THR A 216 -22.03 -2.88 -1.59
C THR A 216 -23.21 -1.93 -1.35
N TRP A 217 -23.37 -0.88 -2.15
CA TRP A 217 -24.50 0.04 -2.04
C TRP A 217 -25.82 -0.61 -2.43
N ILE A 218 -25.84 -1.48 -3.43
CA ILE A 218 -27.04 -2.26 -3.77
C ILE A 218 -27.48 -3.09 -2.55
N VAL A 219 -26.55 -3.85 -1.94
CA VAL A 219 -26.86 -4.65 -0.74
C VAL A 219 -27.28 -3.75 0.43
N THR A 220 -26.57 -2.64 0.67
CA THR A 220 -26.89 -1.68 1.73
C THR A 220 -28.30 -1.12 1.56
N VAL A 221 -28.66 -0.67 0.36
CA VAL A 221 -29.98 -0.14 0.03
C VAL A 221 -31.05 -1.21 0.16
N MET A 222 -30.78 -2.45 -0.27
CA MET A 222 -31.70 -3.57 -0.08
C MET A 222 -31.96 -3.79 1.41
N LEU A 223 -30.93 -3.86 2.25
CA LEU A 223 -31.08 -4.04 3.71
C LEU A 223 -31.83 -2.89 4.39
N VAL A 224 -31.64 -1.66 3.91
CA VAL A 224 -32.32 -0.46 4.43
C VAL A 224 -33.78 -0.36 3.99
N ALA A 225 -34.07 -0.79 2.76
CA ALA A 225 -35.40 -0.74 2.13
C ALA A 225 -36.27 -1.97 2.46
N GLN A 226 -35.71 -2.97 3.15
CA GLN A 226 -36.48 -4.06 3.74
C GLN A 226 -37.44 -3.51 4.80
N THR A 227 -38.72 -3.63 4.52
CA THR A 227 -39.79 -3.44 5.51
C THR A 227 -40.16 -4.80 6.10
N TYR A 228 -40.13 -4.91 7.42
CA TYR A 228 -40.73 -6.03 8.13
C TYR A 228 -42.24 -5.87 8.04
N ALA A 229 -42.88 -6.66 7.18
CA ALA A 229 -44.34 -6.74 7.14
C ALA A 229 -44.83 -7.33 8.47
N ASP A 230 -45.52 -6.50 9.24
CA ASP A 230 -46.37 -6.76 10.41
C ASP A 230 -45.92 -7.80 11.44
N LYS A 231 -45.34 -7.28 12.52
CA LYS A 231 -44.98 -8.01 13.75
C LYS A 231 -46.17 -8.51 14.59
N TRP A 232 -47.43 -8.43 14.14
CA TRP A 232 -48.57 -8.71 15.03
C TRP A 232 -49.84 -9.35 14.41
N ALA A 233 -49.92 -9.60 13.11
CA ALA A 233 -51.15 -10.10 12.51
C ALA A 233 -51.20 -11.63 12.37
N ASN A 234 -51.08 -12.41 13.45
CA ASN A 234 -51.41 -13.86 13.51
C ASN A 234 -50.30 -14.89 13.24
N GLY A 235 -49.20 -14.85 14.00
CA GLY A 235 -48.53 -16.10 14.43
C GLY A 235 -47.77 -16.95 13.41
N GLU A 236 -47.77 -16.67 12.10
CA GLU A 236 -47.02 -17.46 11.10
C GLU A 236 -46.32 -16.60 10.01
N SER A 237 -45.09 -17.02 9.68
CA SER A 237 -44.19 -16.59 8.58
C SER A 237 -43.88 -15.09 8.39
N TYR A 238 -42.65 -14.70 8.78
CA TYR A 238 -42.02 -13.44 8.42
C TYR A 238 -41.74 -13.38 6.91
N ARG A 239 -42.54 -12.63 6.15
CA ARG A 239 -42.21 -12.26 4.77
C ARG A 239 -41.65 -10.84 4.73
N VAL A 240 -40.34 -10.75 4.48
CA VAL A 240 -39.66 -9.47 4.25
C VAL A 240 -40.09 -8.93 2.88
N HIS A 241 -40.68 -7.74 2.84
CA HIS A 241 -41.04 -7.06 1.59
C HIS A 241 -40.06 -5.91 1.32
N ILE A 242 -39.57 -5.82 0.08
CA ILE A 242 -38.67 -4.75 -0.36
C ILE A 242 -39.50 -3.72 -1.11
N ASP A 243 -39.52 -2.46 -0.63
CA ASP A 243 -40.09 -1.36 -1.41
C ASP A 243 -39.12 -0.96 -2.52
N TYR A 244 -39.32 -1.52 -3.71
CA TYR A 244 -38.48 -1.27 -4.88
C TYR A 244 -38.43 0.20 -5.30
N LYS A 245 -39.49 0.99 -5.08
CA LYS A 245 -39.49 2.43 -5.43
C LYS A 245 -38.59 3.21 -4.49
N SER A 246 -38.69 2.93 -3.19
CA SER A 246 -37.79 3.52 -2.19
C SER A 246 -36.34 3.07 -2.39
N ALA A 247 -36.12 1.78 -2.67
CA ALA A 247 -34.80 1.23 -2.95
C ALA A 247 -34.16 1.93 -4.17
N LEU A 248 -34.90 2.04 -5.29
CA LEU A 248 -34.41 2.72 -6.48
C LEU A 248 -34.07 4.18 -6.19
N LYS A 249 -34.93 4.91 -5.47
CA LYS A 249 -34.67 6.30 -5.07
C LYS A 249 -33.39 6.44 -4.23
N LEU A 250 -33.20 5.58 -3.23
CA LEU A 250 -32.01 5.59 -2.36
C LEU A 250 -30.73 5.25 -3.14
N LEU A 251 -30.81 4.28 -4.06
CA LEU A 251 -29.71 3.91 -4.93
C LEU A 251 -29.36 5.05 -5.89
N SER A 252 -30.36 5.71 -6.51
CA SER A 252 -30.15 6.88 -7.36
C SER A 252 -29.49 8.03 -6.61
N ILE A 253 -29.91 8.32 -5.37
CA ILE A 253 -29.27 9.36 -4.53
C ILE A 253 -27.80 9.00 -4.27
N THR A 254 -27.53 7.75 -3.91
CA THR A 254 -26.16 7.25 -3.67
C THR A 254 -25.30 7.37 -4.94
N ALA A 255 -25.85 6.98 -6.09
CA ALA A 255 -25.17 7.04 -7.37
C ALA A 255 -24.88 8.49 -7.81
N VAL A 256 -25.86 9.39 -7.70
CA VAL A 256 -25.67 10.82 -8.01
C VAL A 256 -24.62 11.43 -7.09
N ALA A 257 -24.66 11.13 -5.79
CA ALA A 257 -23.66 11.62 -4.85
C ALA A 257 -22.26 11.07 -5.17
N CYS A 258 -22.15 9.81 -5.61
CA CYS A 258 -20.90 9.23 -6.11
C CYS A 258 -20.37 9.95 -7.34
N ILE A 259 -21.22 10.25 -8.32
CA ILE A 259 -20.82 11.04 -9.49
C ILE A 259 -20.31 12.42 -9.05
N VAL A 260 -21.03 13.10 -8.14
CA VAL A 260 -20.59 14.40 -7.62
C VAL A 260 -19.23 14.29 -6.91
N GLY A 261 -19.04 13.30 -6.04
CA GLY A 261 -17.76 13.07 -5.37
C GLY A 261 -16.63 12.78 -6.35
N PHE A 262 -16.89 11.97 -7.37
CA PHE A 262 -15.92 11.66 -8.43
C PHE A 262 -15.54 12.91 -9.23
N LEU A 263 -16.50 13.76 -9.59
CA LEU A 263 -16.24 15.00 -10.32
C LEU A 263 -15.53 16.06 -9.48
N VAL A 264 -15.75 16.10 -8.17
CA VAL A 264 -14.94 16.93 -7.25
C VAL A 264 -13.49 16.43 -7.21
N ALA A 265 -13.30 15.11 -7.17
CA ALA A 265 -11.98 14.48 -7.13
C ALA A 265 -11.23 14.53 -8.46
N CYS A 266 -11.94 14.44 -9.58
CA CYS A 266 -11.39 14.29 -10.93
C CYS A 266 -12.25 15.07 -11.95
N PRO A 267 -12.30 16.42 -11.87
CA PRO A 267 -13.17 17.23 -12.73
C PRO A 267 -12.76 17.15 -14.21
N TYR A 268 -11.47 16.99 -14.49
CA TYR A 268 -10.95 16.84 -15.85
C TYR A 268 -11.25 15.48 -16.49
N SER A 269 -11.88 14.55 -15.76
CA SER A 269 -12.47 13.36 -16.38
C SER A 269 -13.49 13.74 -17.46
N ILE A 270 -14.22 14.85 -17.29
CA ILE A 270 -15.14 15.39 -18.30
C ILE A 270 -14.43 16.43 -19.19
N LEU A 271 -13.72 17.38 -18.58
CA LEU A 271 -13.12 18.51 -19.32
C LEU A 271 -12.01 18.09 -20.29
N SER A 272 -11.33 16.98 -19.98
CA SER A 272 -10.25 16.40 -20.79
C SER A 272 -10.52 14.93 -21.08
N TRP A 273 -11.75 14.63 -21.52
CA TRP A 273 -12.28 13.28 -21.75
C TRP A 273 -11.33 12.36 -22.54
N HIS A 274 -10.67 12.88 -23.58
CA HIS A 274 -9.75 12.07 -24.41
C HIS A 274 -8.51 11.60 -23.63
N GLU A 275 -7.88 12.48 -22.85
CA GLU A 275 -6.75 12.12 -21.97
C GLU A 275 -7.20 11.15 -20.88
N PHE A 276 -8.38 11.41 -20.30
CA PHE A 276 -8.97 10.57 -19.26
C PHE A 276 -9.22 9.14 -19.75
N ILE A 277 -9.94 8.96 -20.86
CA ILE A 277 -10.26 7.62 -21.36
C ILE A 277 -9.02 6.89 -21.86
N ALA A 278 -8.02 7.62 -22.39
CA ALA A 278 -6.74 7.04 -22.76
C ALA A 278 -5.98 6.52 -21.53
N GLY A 279 -5.94 7.28 -20.42
CA GLY A 279 -5.31 6.85 -19.17
C GLY A 279 -6.02 5.66 -18.52
N VAL A 280 -7.35 5.70 -18.44
CA VAL A 280 -8.15 4.57 -17.94
C VAL A 280 -7.96 3.33 -18.83
N GLY A 281 -7.95 3.52 -20.15
CA GLY A 281 -7.73 2.44 -21.12
C GLY A 281 -6.34 1.82 -21.02
N TYR A 282 -5.31 2.64 -20.81
CA TYR A 282 -3.94 2.17 -20.56
C TYR A 282 -3.88 1.25 -19.33
N GLU A 283 -4.48 1.66 -18.22
CA GLU A 283 -4.47 0.87 -16.99
C GLU A 283 -5.31 -0.40 -17.08
N ALA A 284 -6.48 -0.32 -17.72
CA ALA A 284 -7.31 -1.49 -18.00
C ALA A 284 -6.55 -2.52 -18.86
N LYS A 285 -5.76 -2.06 -19.83
CA LYS A 285 -4.86 -2.93 -20.60
C LYS A 285 -3.74 -3.47 -19.71
N HIS A 286 -3.08 -2.62 -18.94
CA HIS A 286 -1.94 -2.96 -18.09
C HIS A 286 -2.26 -4.10 -17.11
N VAL A 287 -3.36 -3.99 -16.36
CA VAL A 287 -3.77 -5.03 -15.39
C VAL A 287 -4.11 -6.37 -16.05
N ARG A 288 -4.52 -6.35 -17.33
CA ARG A 288 -4.84 -7.54 -18.14
C ARG A 288 -3.63 -8.16 -18.82
N THR A 289 -2.65 -7.37 -19.24
CA THR A 289 -1.46 -7.86 -19.96
C THR A 289 -0.35 -8.32 -19.02
N GLY A 290 -0.31 -7.79 -17.79
CA GLY A 290 0.77 -8.06 -16.83
C GLY A 290 1.86 -6.99 -16.87
N HIS A 291 2.91 -7.19 -16.06
CA HIS A 291 4.00 -6.23 -15.83
C HIS A 291 5.35 -6.87 -16.18
N GLY A 292 5.53 -7.16 -17.47
CA GLY A 292 6.69 -7.93 -17.95
C GLY A 292 6.78 -9.31 -17.29
N GLU A 293 7.98 -9.71 -16.90
CA GLU A 293 8.28 -11.01 -16.30
C GLU A 293 7.76 -11.16 -14.86
N LEU A 294 7.46 -10.04 -14.20
CA LEU A 294 7.22 -9.97 -12.75
C LEU A 294 6.17 -10.96 -12.25
N PHE A 295 5.04 -11.06 -12.97
CA PHE A 295 3.91 -11.91 -12.57
C PHE A 295 3.70 -13.14 -13.48
N MET A 296 4.60 -13.39 -14.44
CA MET A 296 4.50 -14.58 -15.30
C MET A 296 4.61 -15.86 -14.47
N ASN A 297 3.86 -16.90 -14.82
CA ASN A 297 3.86 -18.20 -14.15
C ASN A 297 3.66 -18.14 -12.62
N THR A 298 2.89 -17.17 -12.11
CA THR A 298 2.54 -17.06 -10.69
C THR A 298 1.21 -17.74 -10.33
N GLY A 299 0.65 -18.54 -11.25
CA GLY A 299 -0.58 -19.33 -11.01
C GLY A 299 -1.87 -18.49 -11.01
N ASN A 300 -2.86 -18.91 -10.21
CA ASN A 300 -4.13 -18.21 -10.03
C ASN A 300 -3.94 -16.93 -9.17
N GLY A 301 -4.54 -15.80 -9.58
CA GLY A 301 -4.34 -14.51 -8.91
C GLY A 301 -4.96 -14.44 -7.51
N HIS A 302 -6.14 -15.04 -7.31
CA HIS A 302 -6.75 -15.14 -5.98
C HIS A 302 -5.87 -15.96 -5.03
N TRP A 303 -5.34 -17.09 -5.51
CA TRP A 303 -4.44 -17.92 -4.71
C TRP A 303 -3.12 -17.21 -4.40
N TYR A 304 -2.57 -16.47 -5.37
CA TYR A 304 -1.38 -15.64 -5.17
C TYR A 304 -1.64 -14.57 -4.08
N HIS A 305 -2.81 -13.93 -4.11
CA HIS A 305 -3.16 -12.97 -3.07
C HIS A 305 -3.30 -13.61 -1.68
N LEU A 306 -3.91 -14.80 -1.58
CA LEU A 306 -4.09 -15.51 -0.32
C LEU A 306 -2.80 -16.09 0.26
N THR A 307 -1.86 -16.52 -0.59
CA THR A 307 -0.67 -17.28 -0.15
C THR A 307 0.62 -16.48 -0.18
N VAL A 308 0.68 -15.36 -0.91
CA VAL A 308 1.87 -14.50 -1.01
C VAL A 308 1.57 -13.12 -0.44
N ASN A 309 0.58 -12.41 -0.98
CA ASN A 309 0.37 -11.00 -0.64
C ASN A 309 -0.22 -10.81 0.76
N LEU A 310 -1.31 -11.48 1.11
CA LEU A 310 -1.95 -11.33 2.43
C LEU A 310 -1.06 -11.79 3.58
N PRO A 311 -0.31 -12.92 3.49
CA PRO A 311 0.67 -13.29 4.50
C PRO A 311 1.76 -12.24 4.70
N ALA A 312 2.25 -11.64 3.61
CA ALA A 312 3.22 -10.55 3.70
C ALA A 312 2.60 -9.29 4.33
N ALA A 313 1.34 -9.00 3.98
CA ALA A 313 0.67 -7.77 4.37
C ALA A 313 0.28 -7.72 5.85
N LEU A 314 -0.23 -8.82 6.39
CA LEU A 314 -0.77 -8.92 7.74
C LEU A 314 0.15 -9.68 8.71
N GLY A 315 1.00 -10.57 8.18
CA GLY A 315 1.58 -11.67 8.96
C GLY A 315 0.60 -12.84 9.10
N LEU A 316 1.14 -14.07 9.16
CA LEU A 316 0.33 -15.29 9.22
C LEU A 316 -0.66 -15.33 10.41
N PRO A 317 -0.28 -14.95 11.64
CA PRO A 317 -1.20 -15.04 12.78
C PRO A 317 -2.41 -14.10 12.64
N LEU A 318 -2.18 -12.86 12.20
CA LEU A 318 -3.27 -11.90 11.98
C LEU A 318 -4.12 -12.27 10.75
N LEU A 319 -3.51 -12.81 9.69
CA LEU A 319 -4.27 -13.33 8.55
C LEU A 319 -5.22 -14.45 8.98
N ALA A 320 -4.76 -15.41 9.78
CA ALA A 320 -5.62 -16.48 10.29
C ALA A 320 -6.80 -15.93 11.11
N LEU A 321 -6.55 -14.94 11.98
CA LEU A 321 -7.58 -14.27 12.76
C LEU A 321 -8.58 -13.50 11.87
N ALA A 322 -8.09 -12.81 10.83
CA ALA A 322 -8.94 -12.09 9.89
C ALA A 322 -9.82 -13.03 9.06
N LEU A 323 -9.26 -14.16 8.57
CA LEU A 323 -10.03 -15.18 7.84
C LEU A 323 -11.07 -15.86 8.75
N ALA A 324 -10.71 -16.17 9.99
CA ALA A 324 -11.67 -16.66 10.99
C ALA A 324 -12.77 -15.63 11.24
N GLY A 325 -12.44 -14.33 11.30
CA GLY A 325 -13.41 -13.24 11.43
C GLY A 325 -14.35 -13.13 10.23
N VAL A 326 -13.84 -13.31 9.01
CA VAL A 326 -14.65 -13.38 7.79
C VAL A 326 -15.58 -14.60 7.84
N ALA A 327 -15.06 -15.78 8.19
CA ALA A 327 -15.88 -17.00 8.32
C ALA A 327 -16.98 -16.85 9.38
N TRP A 328 -16.65 -16.21 10.51
CA TRP A 328 -17.61 -15.87 11.55
C TRP A 328 -18.70 -14.92 11.05
N ALA A 329 -18.34 -13.91 10.26
CA ALA A 329 -19.30 -12.99 9.65
C ALA A 329 -20.21 -13.70 8.63
N VAL A 330 -19.68 -14.64 7.84
CA VAL A 330 -20.46 -15.47 6.91
C VAL A 330 -21.44 -16.38 7.65
N TYR A 331 -21.08 -16.82 8.86
CA TYR A 331 -21.93 -17.62 9.73
C TYR A 331 -23.04 -16.77 10.38
N GLN A 332 -22.70 -15.62 10.96
CA GLN A 332 -23.66 -14.76 11.69
C GLN A 332 -24.61 -13.99 10.77
N ARG A 333 -24.11 -13.53 9.62
CA ARG A 333 -24.90 -12.80 8.59
C ARG A 333 -25.67 -11.59 9.13
N GLU A 334 -25.08 -10.86 10.07
CA GLU A 334 -25.67 -9.59 10.52
C GLU A 334 -25.69 -8.58 9.36
N ARG A 335 -26.54 -7.56 9.42
CA ARG A 335 -26.69 -6.58 8.31
C ARG A 335 -25.36 -5.92 7.97
N GLU A 336 -24.59 -5.59 8.99
CA GLU A 336 -23.26 -5.01 8.94
C GLU A 336 -22.25 -5.97 8.29
N ASP A 337 -22.38 -7.26 8.56
CA ASP A 337 -21.56 -8.30 7.96
C ASP A 337 -21.79 -8.37 6.46
N LEU A 338 -23.05 -8.36 6.03
CA LEU A 338 -23.40 -8.43 4.62
C LEU A 338 -22.84 -7.24 3.83
N VAL A 339 -22.83 -6.03 4.40
CA VAL A 339 -22.21 -4.85 3.80
C VAL A 339 -20.71 -5.06 3.60
N LEU A 340 -19.97 -5.40 4.66
CA LEU A 340 -18.52 -5.59 4.58
C LEU A 340 -18.11 -6.81 3.75
N LEU A 341 -18.83 -7.93 3.89
CA LEU A 341 -18.58 -9.16 3.13
C LEU A 341 -18.80 -8.93 1.64
N THR A 342 -19.84 -8.18 1.26
CA THR A 342 -20.09 -7.83 -0.15
C THR A 342 -18.90 -7.06 -0.71
N PHE A 343 -18.43 -6.04 -0.01
CA PHE A 343 -17.26 -5.26 -0.45
C PHE A 343 -16.02 -6.15 -0.58
N VAL A 344 -15.66 -6.88 0.49
CA VAL A 344 -14.45 -7.71 0.52
C VAL A 344 -14.50 -8.80 -0.54
N ALA A 345 -15.62 -9.51 -0.68
CA ALA A 345 -15.77 -10.59 -1.66
C ALA A 345 -15.71 -10.07 -3.09
N VAL A 346 -16.49 -9.04 -3.43
CA VAL A 346 -16.53 -8.49 -4.80
C VAL A 346 -15.18 -7.89 -5.18
N TYR A 347 -14.55 -7.13 -4.27
CA TYR A 347 -13.24 -6.53 -4.53
C TYR A 347 -12.15 -7.59 -4.68
N PHE A 348 -12.14 -8.60 -3.81
CA PHE A 348 -11.14 -9.67 -3.87
C PHE A 348 -11.28 -10.54 -5.12
N VAL A 349 -12.52 -10.83 -5.54
CA VAL A 349 -12.79 -11.51 -6.82
C VAL A 349 -12.33 -10.64 -8.00
N PHE A 350 -12.62 -9.34 -7.97
CA PHE A 350 -12.23 -8.44 -9.04
C PHE A 350 -10.71 -8.33 -9.19
N VAL A 351 -10.00 -8.02 -8.10
CA VAL A 351 -8.54 -7.84 -8.11
C VAL A 351 -7.82 -9.15 -8.40
N GLY A 352 -8.31 -10.29 -7.90
CA GLY A 352 -7.69 -11.60 -8.17
C GLY A 352 -7.80 -12.06 -9.63
N SER A 353 -8.64 -11.41 -10.45
CA SER A 353 -8.70 -11.64 -11.90
C SER A 353 -7.54 -11.00 -12.67
N PHE A 354 -6.76 -10.11 -12.05
CA PHE A 354 -5.70 -9.37 -12.71
C PHE A 354 -4.43 -10.22 -12.94
N LYS A 355 -3.72 -9.91 -14.04
CA LYS A 355 -2.37 -10.43 -14.28
C LYS A 355 -1.32 -9.67 -13.49
N VAL A 356 -1.56 -8.40 -13.18
CA VAL A 356 -0.73 -7.58 -12.27
C VAL A 356 -1.19 -7.80 -10.84
N ARG A 357 -0.28 -8.19 -9.93
CA ARG A 357 -0.62 -8.73 -8.60
C ARG A 357 0.17 -8.11 -7.45
N PHE A 358 0.41 -6.80 -7.53
CA PHE A 358 1.03 -6.04 -6.44
C PHE A 358 0.23 -6.18 -5.13
N VAL A 359 0.89 -6.20 -3.98
CA VAL A 359 0.20 -6.34 -2.69
C VAL A 359 -0.59 -5.07 -2.34
N ARG A 360 -0.15 -3.90 -2.80
CA ARG A 360 -0.88 -2.63 -2.64
C ARG A 360 -2.29 -2.64 -3.24
N TYR A 361 -2.58 -3.54 -4.17
CA TYR A 361 -3.95 -3.71 -4.70
C TYR A 361 -4.91 -4.27 -3.65
N LEU A 362 -4.42 -4.80 -2.53
CA LEU A 362 -5.26 -5.25 -1.42
C LEU A 362 -5.52 -4.15 -0.39
N MET A 363 -4.94 -2.95 -0.53
CA MET A 363 -5.06 -1.88 0.46
C MET A 363 -6.52 -1.56 0.84
N PRO A 364 -7.51 -1.54 -0.09
CA PRO A 364 -8.91 -1.25 0.27
C PRO A 364 -9.58 -2.30 1.16
N ILE A 365 -9.12 -3.55 1.14
CA ILE A 365 -9.69 -4.62 2.00
C ILE A 365 -8.95 -4.76 3.34
N ILE A 366 -7.79 -4.12 3.51
CA ILE A 366 -7.06 -4.17 4.79
C ILE A 366 -7.89 -3.61 5.95
N PRO A 367 -8.54 -2.42 5.86
CA PRO A 367 -9.38 -1.92 6.95
C PRO A 367 -10.59 -2.83 7.27
N PRO A 368 -11.39 -3.30 6.29
CA PRO A 368 -12.44 -4.30 6.54
C PRO A 368 -11.96 -5.59 7.19
N LEU A 369 -10.80 -6.13 6.79
CA LEU A 369 -10.22 -7.33 7.40
C LEU A 369 -9.82 -7.09 8.86
N ALA A 370 -9.29 -5.91 9.19
CA ALA A 370 -9.02 -5.52 10.57
C ALA A 370 -10.30 -5.42 11.41
N ILE A 371 -11.41 -4.96 10.82
CA ILE A 371 -12.73 -4.93 11.47
C ILE A 371 -13.24 -6.35 11.75
N PHE A 372 -13.15 -7.27 10.80
CA PHE A 372 -13.55 -8.67 11.01
C PHE A 372 -12.72 -9.35 12.12
N ALA A 373 -11.40 -9.16 12.10
CA ALA A 373 -10.52 -9.66 13.16
C ALA A 373 -10.88 -9.06 14.52
N GLY A 374 -11.11 -7.73 14.59
CA GLY A 374 -11.48 -7.03 15.82
C GLY A 374 -12.84 -7.46 16.37
N ARG A 375 -13.82 -7.68 15.50
CA ARG A 375 -15.15 -8.19 15.88
C ARG A 375 -15.05 -9.59 16.48
N LEU A 376 -14.39 -10.53 15.80
CA LEU A 376 -14.24 -11.89 16.31
C LEU A 376 -13.51 -11.90 17.65
N THR A 377 -12.45 -11.11 17.77
CA THR A 377 -11.69 -10.97 19.02
C THR A 377 -12.57 -10.45 20.16
N ALA A 378 -13.38 -9.42 19.90
CA ALA A 378 -14.31 -8.89 20.88
C ALA A 378 -15.33 -9.95 21.33
N VAL A 379 -15.90 -10.70 20.39
CA VAL A 379 -16.83 -11.81 20.68
C VAL A 379 -16.18 -12.86 21.58
N VAL A 380 -14.95 -13.31 21.25
CA VAL A 380 -14.21 -14.28 22.07
C VAL A 380 -13.95 -13.75 23.48
N ILE A 381 -13.57 -12.47 23.61
CA ILE A 381 -13.31 -11.85 24.92
C ILE A 381 -14.59 -11.77 25.76
N THR A 382 -15.71 -11.33 25.19
CA THR A 382 -16.92 -11.03 25.95
C THR A 382 -17.87 -12.22 26.11
N GLN A 383 -18.13 -12.96 25.03
CA GLN A 383 -19.18 -13.98 24.99
C GLN A 383 -18.66 -15.36 25.40
N CYS A 384 -17.36 -15.64 25.20
CA CYS A 384 -16.76 -16.89 25.65
C CYS A 384 -16.25 -16.83 27.10
N ARG A 385 -16.41 -15.69 27.79
CA ARG A 385 -16.04 -15.55 29.21
C ARG A 385 -16.98 -16.42 30.07
N PRO A 386 -16.46 -17.35 30.89
CA PRO A 386 -17.31 -18.18 31.73
C PRO A 386 -18.04 -17.33 32.79
N SER A 387 -19.34 -17.56 32.94
CA SER A 387 -20.20 -16.85 33.90
C SER A 387 -19.87 -17.16 35.36
N ASN A 388 -19.27 -18.31 35.65
CA ASN A 388 -18.84 -18.69 37.00
C ASN A 388 -17.52 -19.49 36.97
N ILE A 389 -16.45 -18.91 37.51
CA ILE A 389 -15.08 -19.45 37.41
C ILE A 389 -14.95 -20.80 38.14
N ARG A 390 -15.63 -20.96 39.29
CA ARG A 390 -15.55 -22.18 40.12
C ARG A 390 -16.19 -23.41 39.47
N ILE A 391 -17.17 -23.23 38.58
CA ILE A 391 -17.96 -24.34 38.00
C ILE A 391 -17.35 -24.82 36.68
N ASN A 392 -16.54 -23.99 36.01
CA ASN A 392 -16.13 -24.23 34.63
C ASN A 392 -14.65 -23.97 34.38
N CYS A 393 -13.78 -24.53 35.23
CA CYS A 393 -12.31 -24.39 35.14
C CYS A 393 -11.76 -24.68 33.74
N LYS A 394 -12.27 -25.71 33.03
CA LYS A 394 -11.86 -26.02 31.65
C LYS A 394 -12.16 -24.88 30.67
N ARG A 395 -13.37 -24.30 30.72
CA ARG A 395 -13.75 -23.16 29.89
C ARG A 395 -12.96 -21.90 30.23
N PHE A 396 -12.66 -21.70 31.51
CA PHE A 396 -11.80 -20.60 31.94
C PHE A 396 -10.38 -20.74 31.39
N VAL A 397 -9.76 -21.91 31.51
CA VAL A 397 -8.41 -22.17 30.95
C VAL A 397 -8.39 -21.97 29.43
N MET A 398 -9.40 -22.47 28.70
CA MET A 398 -9.50 -22.24 27.25
C MET A 398 -9.65 -20.77 26.90
N TRP A 399 -10.47 -20.02 27.64
CA TRP A 399 -10.65 -18.59 27.43
C TRP A 399 -9.35 -17.80 27.71
N VAL A 400 -8.66 -18.11 28.81
CA VAL A 400 -7.35 -17.51 29.12
C VAL A 400 -6.33 -17.84 28.02
N GLY A 401 -6.28 -19.10 27.57
CA GLY A 401 -5.42 -19.52 26.46
C GLY A 401 -5.73 -18.75 25.17
N ALA A 402 -7.02 -18.53 24.85
CA ALA A 402 -7.44 -17.73 23.70
C ALA A 402 -7.01 -16.27 23.84
N VAL A 403 -7.17 -15.65 25.01
CA VAL A 403 -6.72 -14.27 25.28
C VAL A 403 -5.19 -14.16 25.15
N ILE A 404 -4.43 -15.10 25.68
CA ILE A 404 -2.97 -15.15 25.54
C ILE A 404 -2.58 -15.29 24.06
N ALA A 405 -3.25 -16.16 23.30
CA ALA A 405 -3.01 -16.31 21.87
C ALA A 405 -3.29 -15.00 21.11
N LEU A 406 -4.38 -14.30 21.43
CA LEU A 406 -4.71 -13.01 20.85
C LEU A 406 -3.66 -11.93 21.16
N ILE A 407 -3.16 -11.89 22.39
CA ILE A 407 -2.04 -11.00 22.78
C ILE A 407 -0.78 -11.38 21.98
N GLY A 408 -0.50 -12.67 21.79
CA GLY A 408 0.61 -13.15 20.97
C GLY A 408 0.49 -12.73 19.49
N ILE A 409 -0.71 -12.83 18.90
CA ILE A 409 -0.99 -12.35 17.53
C ILE A 409 -0.73 -10.86 17.41
N MET A 410 -1.23 -10.08 18.37
CA MET A 410 -1.03 -8.63 18.43
C MET A 410 0.44 -8.25 18.59
N GLY A 411 1.15 -8.93 19.49
CA GLY A 411 2.59 -8.75 19.72
C GLY A 411 3.43 -9.09 18.50
N TYR A 412 3.14 -10.21 17.82
CA TYR A 412 3.80 -10.56 16.57
C TYR A 412 3.59 -9.48 15.50
N THR A 413 2.35 -9.01 15.33
CA THR A 413 2.01 -7.97 14.35
C THR A 413 2.75 -6.66 14.67
N ALA A 414 2.80 -6.25 15.94
CA ALA A 414 3.55 -5.09 16.39
C ALA A 414 5.06 -5.22 16.08
N CYS A 415 5.67 -6.34 16.45
CA CYS A 415 7.09 -6.59 16.17
C CYS A 415 7.39 -6.58 14.67
N TYR A 416 6.50 -7.13 13.84
CA TYR A 416 6.65 -7.10 12.38
C TYR A 416 6.57 -5.67 11.83
N ALA A 417 5.60 -4.87 12.27
CA ALA A 417 5.51 -3.46 11.88
C ALA A 417 6.75 -2.66 12.28
N ILE A 418 7.23 -2.84 13.52
CA ILE A 418 8.46 -2.21 14.01
C ILE A 418 9.67 -2.67 13.20
N ALA A 419 9.76 -3.95 12.84
CA ALA A 419 10.85 -4.47 12.01
C ALA A 419 10.87 -3.82 10.61
N ILE A 420 9.70 -3.54 10.00
CA ILE A 420 9.62 -2.80 8.73
C ILE A 420 10.09 -1.34 8.92
N VAL A 421 9.58 -0.65 9.94
CA VAL A 421 9.95 0.76 10.20
C VAL A 421 11.45 0.88 10.50
N ARG A 422 12.02 -0.08 11.26
CA ARG A 422 13.46 -0.14 11.55
C ARG A 422 14.31 -0.16 10.28
N VAL A 423 13.88 -0.89 9.25
CA VAL A 423 14.59 -0.91 7.95
C VAL A 423 14.60 0.47 7.30
N MET A 424 13.51 1.22 7.41
CA MET A 424 13.41 2.59 6.87
C MET A 424 14.19 3.62 7.69
N MET A 425 14.54 3.31 8.95
CA MET A 425 15.39 4.14 9.80
C MET A 425 16.89 3.87 9.62
N GLN A 426 17.25 2.80 8.91
CA GLN A 426 18.63 2.43 8.63
C GLN A 426 19.06 2.93 7.24
N PRO A 427 20.37 3.12 7.00
CA PRO A 427 20.87 3.38 5.65
C PRO A 427 20.37 2.32 4.66
N ASP A 428 19.91 2.74 3.48
CA ASP A 428 19.38 1.81 2.49
C ASP A 428 20.49 0.91 1.94
N ALA A 429 20.16 -0.35 1.67
CA ALA A 429 21.12 -1.31 1.13
C ALA A 429 21.78 -0.86 -0.17
N ARG A 430 21.06 -0.08 -1.00
CA ARG A 430 21.61 0.52 -2.23
C ARG A 430 22.70 1.54 -1.93
N ASP A 431 22.50 2.40 -0.94
CA ASP A 431 23.46 3.42 -0.53
C ASP A 431 24.71 2.80 0.07
N VAL A 432 24.54 1.85 0.99
CA VAL A 432 25.65 1.13 1.64
C VAL A 432 26.47 0.36 0.60
N ALA A 433 25.80 -0.28 -0.36
CA ALA A 433 26.49 -0.96 -1.46
C ALA A 433 27.25 0.03 -2.36
N ALA A 434 26.67 1.20 -2.65
CA ALA A 434 27.32 2.21 -3.47
C ALA A 434 28.55 2.83 -2.77
N GLU A 435 28.45 3.09 -1.46
CA GLU A 435 29.57 3.54 -0.64
C GLU A 435 30.71 2.53 -0.61
N TRP A 436 30.38 1.24 -0.40
CA TRP A 436 31.38 0.18 -0.43
C TRP A 436 32.05 0.07 -1.81
N VAL A 437 31.28 0.12 -2.90
CA VAL A 437 31.82 0.13 -4.27
C VAL A 437 32.80 1.28 -4.48
N ARG A 438 32.46 2.49 -3.98
CA ARG A 438 33.33 3.67 -4.09
C ARG A 438 34.66 3.50 -3.33
N GLY A 439 34.66 2.73 -2.25
CA GLY A 439 35.87 2.44 -1.47
C GLY A 439 36.78 1.36 -2.10
N GLU A 440 36.22 0.43 -2.87
CA GLU A 440 36.93 -0.76 -3.35
C GLU A 440 37.28 -0.72 -4.84
N ILE A 441 36.45 -0.06 -5.67
CA ILE A 441 36.64 0.00 -7.12
C ILE A 441 37.29 1.34 -7.48
N PRO A 442 38.48 1.35 -8.13
CA PRO A 442 39.13 2.59 -8.54
C PRO A 442 38.23 3.47 -9.42
N ILE A 443 38.21 4.77 -9.15
CA ILE A 443 37.51 5.76 -9.97
C ILE A 443 38.06 5.68 -11.41
N GLY A 444 37.18 5.85 -12.41
CA GLY A 444 37.50 5.64 -13.83
C GLY A 444 37.19 4.22 -14.31
N SER A 445 36.97 3.27 -13.41
CA SER A 445 36.70 1.88 -13.79
C SER A 445 35.33 1.69 -14.43
N THR A 446 35.23 0.67 -15.28
CA THR A 446 33.97 0.18 -15.80
C THR A 446 33.29 -0.74 -14.79
N ILE A 447 32.01 -0.49 -14.52
CA ILE A 447 31.16 -1.32 -13.67
C ILE A 447 29.99 -1.82 -14.52
N ALA A 448 29.83 -3.14 -14.58
CA ALA A 448 28.68 -3.75 -15.21
C ALA A 448 27.45 -3.66 -14.30
N ILE A 449 26.28 -3.52 -14.91
CA ILE A 449 24.97 -3.57 -14.26
C ILE A 449 24.05 -4.48 -15.06
N ALA A 450 23.03 -5.07 -14.42
CA ALA A 450 22.15 -6.01 -15.09
C ALA A 450 21.27 -5.33 -16.14
N ASN A 451 20.64 -4.21 -15.80
CA ASN A 451 19.73 -3.49 -16.68
C ASN A 451 20.09 -2.00 -16.77
N GLU A 452 19.38 -1.25 -17.62
CA GLU A 452 19.36 0.20 -17.56
C GLU A 452 19.04 0.68 -16.14
N PRO A 453 19.77 1.70 -15.64
CA PRO A 453 19.58 2.13 -14.26
C PRO A 453 18.19 2.70 -13.97
N TRP A 454 17.66 2.36 -12.81
CA TRP A 454 16.34 2.81 -12.31
C TRP A 454 16.37 2.88 -10.75
N PHE A 455 15.23 3.08 -10.06
CA PHE A 455 15.18 3.23 -8.58
C PHE A 455 15.86 2.11 -7.79
N TYR A 456 15.96 0.90 -8.35
CA TYR A 456 16.55 -0.26 -7.68
C TYR A 456 18.07 -0.37 -7.86
N THR A 457 18.66 0.43 -8.74
CA THR A 457 20.09 0.43 -9.00
C THR A 457 20.82 1.16 -7.88
N SER A 458 21.89 0.56 -7.35
CA SER A 458 22.77 1.26 -6.41
C SER A 458 23.29 2.54 -7.02
N PRO A 459 23.19 3.69 -6.31
CA PRO A 459 23.59 4.98 -6.86
C PRO A 459 25.11 5.18 -6.75
N VAL A 460 25.86 4.30 -7.40
CA VAL A 460 27.31 4.49 -7.59
C VAL A 460 27.56 5.77 -8.41
N LYS A 461 26.58 6.13 -9.25
CA LYS A 461 26.43 7.44 -9.88
C LYS A 461 25.09 8.09 -9.49
N PRO A 462 25.08 9.32 -8.95
CA PRO A 462 23.83 9.90 -8.43
C PRO A 462 22.73 10.15 -9.45
N LEU A 463 23.10 10.46 -10.70
CA LEU A 463 22.14 10.69 -11.80
C LEU A 463 21.60 9.41 -12.45
N LYS A 464 22.16 8.24 -12.14
CA LYS A 464 21.87 6.98 -12.83
C LYS A 464 21.11 6.01 -11.91
N ALA A 465 20.02 6.49 -11.30
CA ALA A 465 19.07 5.68 -10.54
C ALA A 465 17.62 6.24 -10.65
N GLY A 466 17.34 6.99 -11.73
CA GLY A 466 16.06 7.64 -11.99
C GLY A 466 15.22 6.96 -13.06
N PRO A 467 14.02 7.49 -13.37
CA PRO A 467 13.15 6.93 -14.41
C PRO A 467 13.80 6.98 -15.81
N HIS A 468 13.45 6.03 -16.68
CA HIS A 468 13.78 5.99 -18.10
C HIS A 468 13.31 7.28 -18.81
N ALA A 469 13.93 7.56 -19.96
CA ALA A 469 13.84 8.78 -20.76
C ALA A 469 12.46 9.47 -20.97
N PRO A 470 11.29 8.80 -21.00
CA PRO A 470 10.03 9.50 -21.27
C PRO A 470 9.63 10.55 -20.22
N LEU A 471 10.08 10.40 -18.96
CA LEU A 471 9.81 11.34 -17.87
C LEU A 471 10.83 12.50 -17.78
N LEU A 472 11.94 12.41 -18.53
CA LEU A 472 13.08 13.36 -18.56
C LEU A 472 12.86 14.64 -19.36
N LYS A 473 11.64 14.91 -19.85
CA LYS A 473 11.31 16.18 -20.53
C LYS A 473 11.09 17.36 -19.57
N LEU A 474 11.06 17.11 -18.26
CA LEU A 474 11.00 18.14 -17.23
C LEU A 474 12.43 18.42 -16.71
N PRO A 475 12.77 19.68 -16.36
CA PRO A 475 14.09 20.04 -15.86
C PRO A 475 14.35 19.31 -14.53
N PHE A 476 15.10 18.22 -14.56
CA PHE A 476 15.54 17.49 -13.37
C PHE A 476 16.72 18.21 -12.69
N PRO A 477 17.05 17.88 -11.43
CA PRO A 477 18.11 18.55 -10.69
C PRO A 477 19.42 18.56 -11.49
N THR A 478 19.99 19.75 -11.67
CA THR A 478 21.27 19.91 -12.37
C THR A 478 22.41 19.32 -11.55
N SER A 479 23.44 18.81 -12.23
CA SER A 479 24.59 18.13 -11.62
C SER A 479 25.34 18.95 -10.57
N ALA A 480 25.17 20.28 -10.53
CA ALA A 480 25.89 21.18 -9.62
C ALA A 480 25.76 20.83 -8.12
N HIS A 481 24.71 20.13 -7.71
CA HIS A 481 24.50 19.70 -6.31
C HIS A 481 24.72 18.21 -6.08
N LEU A 482 24.97 17.43 -7.14
CA LEU A 482 25.19 16.01 -7.06
C LEU A 482 26.69 15.74 -7.05
N LYS A 483 27.11 14.72 -6.29
CA LYS A 483 28.50 14.31 -6.32
C LYS A 483 28.82 13.66 -7.66
N GLU A 484 29.74 14.24 -8.41
CA GLU A 484 30.20 13.64 -9.65
C GLU A 484 31.21 12.53 -9.37
N VAL A 485 30.92 11.33 -9.89
CA VAL A 485 31.81 10.18 -9.78
C VAL A 485 32.04 9.57 -11.16
N ASN A 486 33.30 9.47 -11.53
CA ASN A 486 33.74 9.07 -12.87
C ASN A 486 33.82 7.54 -13.05
N TYR A 487 32.72 6.80 -12.82
CA TYR A 487 32.64 5.39 -13.25
C TYR A 487 32.11 5.25 -14.68
N HIS A 488 32.31 4.11 -15.33
CA HIS A 488 31.60 3.79 -16.59
C HIS A 488 30.59 2.68 -16.34
N LEU A 489 29.32 3.04 -16.16
CA LEU A 489 28.24 2.05 -15.98
C LEU A 489 27.83 1.49 -17.34
N LYS A 490 27.82 0.15 -17.47
CA LYS A 490 27.43 -0.56 -18.69
C LYS A 490 26.41 -1.65 -18.37
N ALA A 491 25.20 -1.51 -18.93
CA ALA A 491 24.17 -2.54 -18.84
C ALA A 491 24.53 -3.71 -19.76
N ILE A 492 24.62 -4.92 -19.18
CA ILE A 492 25.03 -6.13 -19.90
C ILE A 492 23.89 -7.16 -20.05
N TRP A 493 22.71 -6.93 -19.48
CA TRP A 493 21.49 -7.73 -19.71
C TRP A 493 21.62 -9.24 -19.41
N PHE A 494 22.48 -9.57 -18.44
CA PHE A 494 22.91 -10.93 -18.10
C PHE A 494 23.62 -11.68 -19.23
N ASP A 495 24.26 -10.97 -20.16
CA ASP A 495 25.08 -11.55 -21.23
C ASP A 495 26.51 -11.84 -20.75
N LEU A 496 26.88 -13.13 -20.76
CA LEU A 496 28.20 -13.59 -20.37
C LEU A 496 29.30 -13.17 -21.34
N LYS A 497 29.01 -13.10 -22.65
CA LYS A 497 30.00 -12.65 -23.63
C LYS A 497 30.31 -11.17 -23.41
N ALA A 498 29.29 -10.37 -23.14
CA ALA A 498 29.47 -8.96 -22.80
C ALA A 498 30.30 -8.80 -21.52
N LEU A 499 30.07 -9.61 -20.48
CA LEU A 499 30.88 -9.60 -19.26
C LEU A 499 32.36 -9.91 -19.54
N GLN A 500 32.63 -10.94 -20.35
CA GLN A 500 33.99 -11.36 -20.71
C GLN A 500 34.71 -10.34 -21.60
N GLN A 501 34.01 -9.71 -22.54
CA GLN A 501 34.57 -8.68 -23.42
C GLN A 501 34.84 -7.38 -22.67
N LEU A 502 33.94 -6.98 -21.77
CA LEU A 502 34.03 -5.72 -21.04
C LEU A 502 35.09 -5.77 -19.94
N GLN A 503 35.35 -6.97 -19.37
CA GLN A 503 36.21 -7.20 -18.20
C GLN A 503 36.02 -6.12 -17.11
N PRO A 504 34.78 -5.89 -16.63
CA PRO A 504 34.49 -4.79 -15.73
C PRO A 504 35.15 -5.02 -14.36
N ALA A 505 35.50 -3.95 -13.66
CA ALA A 505 36.05 -4.06 -12.31
C ALA A 505 35.02 -4.65 -11.32
N GLY A 506 33.74 -4.42 -11.55
CA GLY A 506 32.67 -5.04 -10.77
C GLY A 506 31.37 -5.23 -11.55
N TYR A 507 30.47 -6.06 -11.00
CA TYR A 507 29.11 -6.26 -11.47
C TYR A 507 28.12 -6.09 -10.32
N ILE A 508 27.14 -5.22 -10.49
CA ILE A 508 26.14 -4.90 -9.46
C ILE A 508 24.76 -5.34 -9.96
N ILE A 509 24.05 -6.11 -9.13
CA ILE A 509 22.68 -6.54 -9.39
C ILE A 509 21.82 -6.41 -8.14
N SER A 510 20.57 -6.00 -8.31
CA SER A 510 19.58 -5.97 -7.24
C SER A 510 18.59 -7.14 -7.36
N SER A 511 17.91 -7.47 -6.26
CA SER A 511 16.83 -8.45 -6.24
C SER A 511 15.68 -8.10 -7.19
N PHE A 512 15.50 -6.83 -7.54
CA PHE A 512 14.54 -6.39 -8.55
C PHE A 512 14.88 -6.92 -9.95
N GLU A 513 16.16 -7.09 -10.26
CA GLU A 513 16.63 -7.46 -11.61
C GLU A 513 16.74 -8.97 -11.80
N TYR A 514 17.18 -9.73 -10.79
CA TYR A 514 17.43 -11.17 -10.97
C TYR A 514 16.35 -12.08 -10.39
N ARG A 515 15.61 -11.67 -9.34
CA ARG A 515 14.79 -12.61 -8.54
C ARG A 515 13.70 -13.30 -9.35
N GLU A 516 12.96 -12.52 -10.14
CA GLU A 516 11.87 -13.05 -10.97
C GLU A 516 12.39 -13.87 -12.16
N LEU A 517 13.52 -13.46 -12.73
CA LEU A 517 14.15 -14.20 -13.83
C LEU A 517 14.69 -15.56 -13.36
N VAL A 518 15.18 -15.64 -12.12
CA VAL A 518 15.57 -16.90 -11.47
C VAL A 518 14.32 -17.76 -11.21
N ARG A 519 13.23 -17.19 -10.70
CA ARG A 519 11.95 -17.90 -10.50
C ARG A 519 11.43 -18.50 -11.82
N LEU A 520 11.59 -17.77 -12.92
CA LEU A 520 11.21 -18.21 -14.27
C LEU A 520 12.23 -19.13 -14.94
N ARG A 521 13.35 -19.42 -14.28
CA ARG A 521 14.44 -20.26 -14.79
C ARG A 521 14.98 -19.78 -16.15
N ILE A 522 15.11 -18.46 -16.34
CA ILE A 522 15.64 -17.89 -17.58
C ILE A 522 17.10 -18.36 -17.80
N PRO A 523 17.41 -19.09 -18.89
CA PRO A 523 18.71 -19.75 -19.06
C PRO A 523 19.91 -18.83 -18.94
N LYS A 524 19.88 -17.66 -19.61
CA LYS A 524 20.99 -16.69 -19.58
C LYS A 524 21.31 -16.20 -18.16
N VAL A 525 20.29 -15.96 -17.34
CA VAL A 525 20.45 -15.49 -15.95
C VAL A 525 21.03 -16.60 -15.08
N LEU A 526 20.49 -17.82 -15.21
CA LEU A 526 21.01 -18.98 -14.49
C LEU A 526 22.46 -19.33 -14.89
N GLN A 527 22.81 -19.16 -16.17
CA GLN A 527 24.17 -19.36 -16.65
C GLN A 527 25.12 -18.28 -16.09
N MET A 528 24.72 -17.00 -16.16
CA MET A 528 25.46 -15.88 -15.56
C MET A 528 25.71 -16.12 -14.06
N LEU A 529 24.67 -16.45 -13.28
CA LEU A 529 24.82 -16.66 -11.84
C LEU A 529 25.69 -17.89 -11.51
N ARG A 530 25.58 -18.98 -12.29
CA ARG A 530 26.46 -20.15 -12.12
C ARG A 530 27.92 -19.81 -12.42
N GLU A 531 28.16 -19.01 -13.44
CA GLU A 531 29.52 -18.59 -13.80
C GLU A 531 30.13 -17.67 -12.74
N LEU A 532 29.37 -16.70 -12.22
CA LEU A 532 29.83 -15.86 -11.11
C LEU A 532 30.14 -16.68 -9.85
N GLU A 533 29.36 -17.73 -9.59
CA GLU A 533 29.58 -18.65 -8.48
C GLU A 533 30.84 -19.51 -8.70
N ARG A 534 31.06 -20.00 -9.92
CA ARG A 534 32.29 -20.70 -10.32
C ARG A 534 33.52 -19.81 -10.12
N MET A 535 33.48 -18.58 -10.63
CA MET A 535 34.55 -17.59 -10.48
C MET A 535 34.82 -17.25 -9.01
N ARG A 536 33.77 -17.21 -8.17
CA ARG A 536 33.92 -17.02 -6.71
C ARG A 536 34.69 -18.17 -6.07
N ASN A 537 34.34 -19.42 -6.41
CA ASN A 537 35.00 -20.61 -5.88
C ASN A 537 36.47 -20.70 -6.34
N GLU A 538 36.76 -20.23 -7.55
CA GLU A 538 38.12 -20.10 -8.11
C GLU A 538 38.87 -18.86 -7.59
N ARG A 539 38.29 -18.09 -6.65
CA ARG A 539 38.85 -16.85 -6.09
C ARG A 539 39.14 -15.75 -7.12
N LEU A 540 38.50 -15.82 -8.29
CA LEU A 540 38.57 -14.81 -9.36
C LEU A 540 37.67 -13.60 -9.10
N LEU A 541 36.77 -13.68 -8.13
CA LEU A 541 35.96 -12.56 -7.68
C LEU A 541 35.61 -12.65 -6.19
N ILE A 542 35.26 -11.51 -5.60
CA ILE A 542 34.64 -11.41 -4.27
C ILE A 542 33.17 -11.05 -4.46
N ARG A 543 32.27 -11.71 -3.73
CA ARG A 543 30.84 -11.36 -3.66
C ARG A 543 30.52 -10.77 -2.30
N ARG A 544 29.82 -9.63 -2.29
CA ARG A 544 29.25 -9.02 -1.09
C ARG A 544 27.77 -8.72 -1.30
N ASP A 545 26.96 -9.08 -0.31
CA ASP A 545 25.50 -8.87 -0.33
C ASP A 545 25.14 -7.80 0.72
N PHE A 546 24.29 -6.86 0.33
CA PHE A 546 23.79 -5.76 1.17
C PHE A 546 22.26 -5.85 1.22
N TYR A 547 21.70 -5.90 2.42
CA TYR A 547 20.26 -5.96 2.67
C TYR A 547 19.97 -5.70 4.15
N ASN A 548 18.75 -5.24 4.46
CA ASN A 548 18.31 -4.95 5.83
C ASN A 548 17.12 -5.86 6.18
N PRO A 549 17.32 -7.07 6.75
CA PRO A 549 16.21 -7.99 6.98
C PRO A 549 15.14 -7.36 7.90
N PHE A 550 13.87 -7.72 7.71
CA PHE A 550 12.81 -7.40 8.66
C PHE A 550 13.04 -8.21 9.94
N GLU A 551 13.88 -7.69 10.82
CA GLU A 551 14.37 -8.39 11.99
C GLU A 551 14.28 -7.52 13.26
N LEU A 552 13.83 -8.14 14.35
CA LEU A 552 13.80 -7.53 15.68
C LEU A 552 14.24 -8.59 16.70
N PHE A 553 15.20 -8.24 17.58
CA PHE A 553 15.77 -9.15 18.59
C PHE A 553 16.28 -10.49 18.03
N GLY A 554 16.88 -10.49 16.84
CA GLY A 554 17.37 -11.71 16.18
C GLY A 554 16.28 -12.56 15.51
N ILE A 555 15.00 -12.16 15.60
CA ILE A 555 13.87 -12.85 15.00
C ILE A 555 13.50 -12.16 13.69
N ARG A 556 13.43 -12.93 12.60
CA ARG A 556 12.99 -12.45 11.29
C ARG A 556 11.47 -12.54 11.15
N PHE A 557 10.88 -11.51 10.57
CA PHE A 557 9.44 -11.37 10.37
C PHE A 557 9.09 -11.34 8.88
N GLY A 558 7.85 -11.73 8.56
CA GLY A 558 7.37 -11.82 7.18
C GLY A 558 7.80 -13.08 6.44
N PRO A 559 7.28 -13.30 5.22
CA PRO A 559 7.63 -14.44 4.40
C PRO A 559 9.05 -14.33 3.83
N SER A 560 9.66 -15.46 3.49
CA SER A 560 10.94 -15.50 2.77
C SER A 560 10.85 -14.88 1.36
N PHE A 561 9.67 -14.98 0.73
CA PHE A 561 9.36 -14.33 -0.53
C PHE A 561 8.46 -13.12 -0.29
N ILE A 562 9.08 -11.94 -0.23
CA ILE A 562 8.38 -10.66 -0.02
C ILE A 562 7.82 -10.16 -1.37
N PRO A 563 6.54 -9.72 -1.44
CA PRO A 563 5.97 -9.09 -2.63
C PRO A 563 6.85 -7.96 -3.15
N HIS A 564 6.87 -7.78 -4.47
CA HIS A 564 7.78 -6.84 -5.14
C HIS A 564 7.68 -5.41 -4.60
N ASP A 565 6.47 -4.92 -4.36
CA ASP A 565 6.19 -3.57 -3.87
C ASP A 565 6.42 -3.39 -2.36
N MET A 566 6.61 -4.47 -1.59
CA MET A 566 7.14 -4.39 -0.22
C MET A 566 8.67 -4.46 -0.17
N MET A 567 9.31 -4.88 -1.26
CA MET A 567 10.78 -4.96 -1.37
C MET A 567 11.41 -3.59 -1.61
N TYR A 568 10.64 -2.53 -1.89
CA TYR A 568 11.18 -1.20 -2.17
C TYR A 568 12.13 -0.70 -1.08
N THR A 569 11.80 -0.94 0.20
CA THR A 569 12.62 -0.56 1.36
C THR A 569 13.68 -1.58 1.74
N ASN A 570 13.65 -2.77 1.14
CA ASN A 570 14.55 -3.86 1.48
C ASN A 570 15.00 -4.65 0.25
N PRO A 571 15.62 -4.01 -0.76
CA PRO A 571 16.27 -4.74 -1.82
C PRO A 571 17.46 -5.53 -1.29
N VAL A 572 17.75 -6.67 -1.92
CA VAL A 572 19.07 -7.31 -1.79
C VAL A 572 19.94 -6.82 -2.93
N VAL A 573 21.00 -6.10 -2.63
CA VAL A 573 22.01 -5.68 -3.60
C VAL A 573 23.20 -6.63 -3.50
N ARG A 574 23.61 -7.21 -4.63
CA ARG A 574 24.80 -8.04 -4.74
C ARG A 574 25.84 -7.32 -5.57
N VAL A 575 27.04 -7.22 -5.03
CA VAL A 575 28.20 -6.68 -5.71
C VAL A 575 29.22 -7.79 -5.89
N TYR A 576 29.66 -7.98 -7.13
CA TYR A 576 30.74 -8.89 -7.52
C TYR A 576 31.94 -8.03 -7.93
N LEU A 577 33.07 -8.17 -7.23
CA LEU A 577 34.32 -7.49 -7.51
C LEU A 577 35.28 -8.45 -8.20
N PHE A 578 35.68 -8.17 -9.44
CA PHE A 578 36.49 -9.08 -10.24
C PHE A 578 38.00 -8.83 -10.06
N ARG A 579 38.77 -9.92 -10.03
CA ARG A 579 40.24 -9.91 -9.97
C ARG A 579 40.84 -10.37 -11.29
N TRP A 580 40.64 -9.59 -12.35
CA TRP A 580 41.11 -9.96 -13.70
C TRP A 580 42.64 -10.04 -13.80
N ARG A 581 43.38 -9.27 -12.98
CA ARG A 581 44.85 -9.11 -13.08
C ARG A 581 45.66 -10.19 -12.37
N ASP A 582 45.13 -10.85 -11.34
CA ASP A 582 45.85 -11.91 -10.60
C ASP A 582 46.12 -13.17 -11.47
N LYS A 583 45.45 -13.27 -12.63
CA LYS A 583 45.61 -14.37 -13.58
C LYS A 583 46.83 -14.25 -14.51
N TYR A 584 47.45 -13.07 -14.57
CA TYR A 584 48.60 -12.80 -15.46
C TYR A 584 49.93 -12.64 -14.72
N GLU A 585 49.94 -12.58 -13.39
CA GLU A 585 51.18 -12.56 -12.57
C GLU A 585 51.55 -13.94 -12.02
N SER A 586 50.74 -14.98 -12.30
CA SER A 586 50.96 -16.37 -11.87
C SER A 586 51.19 -17.35 -13.02
N GLN A 587 51.44 -16.85 -14.23
CA GLN A 587 52.02 -17.58 -15.36
C GLN A 587 53.38 -16.98 -15.67
#